data_AF-A0A6B3EQ62-F1
#
_entry.id   AF-A0A6B3EQ62-F1
#
_cell.length_a   1.000
_cell.length_b   1.000
_cell.length_c   1.000
_cell.angle_alpha   90.00
_cell.angle_beta   90.00
_cell.angle_gamma   90.00
#
_symmetry.space_group_name_H-M   'P 1'
#
loop_
_entity.id
_entity.type
_entity.pdbx_description
1 polymer ?
#
loop_
_entity_poly.entity_id
_entity_poly.type
_entity_poly.pdbx_seq_one_letter_code
_entity_poly.pdbx_strand_id
1 'polypeptide(L)' 'MRDGAQREGINLTVADKLTIARHLDDFGVGFIEGGWPGANPRDTEFFARVQKEVPFRHAQLVAF' A
#
# COMPACT_ATOMS: atom_id res chain seq x y z
N MET A 1 -6.14 4.12 -5.67
CA MET A 1 -5.22 5.05 -4.98
C MET A 1 -4.26 5.81 -5.91
N ARG A 2 -4.27 5.56 -7.23
CA ARG A 2 -3.54 6.42 -8.18
C ARG A 2 -3.90 7.90 -8.13
N ASP A 3 -5.19 8.25 -8.13
CA ASP A 3 -5.63 9.67 -8.16
C ASP A 3 -5.56 10.40 -6.81
N GLY A 4 -5.47 9.68 -5.70
CA GLY A 4 -5.44 10.28 -4.36
C GLY A 4 -4.05 10.72 -3.91
N ALA A 5 -3.03 9.88 -4.14
CA ALA A 5 -1.67 10.14 -3.64
C ALA A 5 -0.86 11.10 -4.53
N GLN A 6 -1.14 11.16 -5.83
CA GLN A 6 -0.44 12.09 -6.74
C GLN A 6 -1.00 13.51 -6.74
N ARG A 7 -2.21 13.75 -6.21
CA ARG A 7 -2.84 15.09 -6.20
C ARG A 7 -2.45 15.97 -5.00
N GLU A 8 -1.91 15.43 -3.91
CA GLU A 8 -1.67 16.22 -2.68
C GLU A 8 -0.20 16.34 -2.23
N GLY A 9 0.79 15.98 -3.05
CA GLY A 9 2.21 16.17 -2.66
C GLY A 9 2.61 15.42 -1.39
N ILE A 10 1.85 14.41 -0.97
CA ILE A 10 2.11 13.63 0.24
C ILE A 10 3.14 12.56 -0.09
N ASN A 11 4.35 12.75 0.43
CA ASN A 11 5.44 11.82 0.25
C ASN A 11 5.40 10.73 1.34
N LEU A 12 4.50 9.75 1.18
CA LEU A 12 4.35 8.66 2.14
C LEU A 12 5.63 7.83 2.26
N THR A 13 6.08 7.60 3.48
CA THR A 13 7.14 6.64 3.76
C THR A 13 6.61 5.21 3.63
N VAL A 14 7.51 4.22 3.55
CA VAL A 14 7.12 2.81 3.55
C VAL A 14 6.35 2.44 4.83
N ALA A 15 6.72 3.01 5.97
CA ALA A 15 6.03 2.79 7.24
C ALA A 15 4.60 3.36 7.23
N ASP A 16 4.39 4.53 6.64
CA ASP A 16 3.06 5.12 6.49
C ASP A 16 2.18 4.22 5.63
N LYS A 17 2.72 3.71 4.51
CA LYS A 17 2.01 2.79 3.62
C LYS A 17 1.59 1.51 4.34
N LEU A 18 2.47 0.93 5.17
CA LEU A 18 2.14 -0.26 5.97
C LEU A 18 1.02 0.02 6.99
N THR A 19 1.06 1.18 7.62
CA THR A 19 0.04 1.60 8.60
C THR A 19 -1.31 1.80 7.91
N ILE A 20 -1.33 2.51 6.79
CA ILE A 20 -2.52 2.72 5.97
C ILE A 20 -3.09 1.38 5.48
N ALA A 21 -2.24 0.48 4.98
CA ALA A 21 -2.67 -0.81 4.47
C ALA A 21 -3.40 -1.65 5.55
N ARG A 22 -2.90 -1.64 6.80
CA ARG A 22 -3.58 -2.30 7.93
C ARG A 22 -4.95 -1.70 8.19
N HIS A 23 -5.05 -0.37 8.28
CA HIS A 23 -6.32 0.29 8.55
C HIS A 23 -7.36 0.06 7.44
N LEU A 24 -6.93 -0.01 6.19
CA LEU A 24 -7.82 -0.31 5.08
C LEU A 24 -8.33 -1.76 5.14
N ASP A 25 -7.47 -2.71 5.48
CA ASP A 25 -7.87 -4.10 5.69
C ASP A 25 -8.84 -4.25 6.86
N ASP A 26 -8.56 -3.57 7.98
CA ASP A 26 -9.44 -3.55 9.15
C ASP A 26 -10.79 -2.92 8.83
N PHE A 27 -10.82 -1.93 7.94
CA PHE A 27 -12.05 -1.32 7.42
C PHE A 27 -12.84 -2.27 6.50
N GLY A 28 -12.21 -3.34 5.99
CA GLY A 28 -12.85 -4.34 5.16
C GLY A 28 -12.85 -4.02 3.67
N VAL A 29 -11.88 -3.23 3.18
CA VAL A 29 -11.77 -3.02 1.72
C VAL A 29 -11.38 -4.33 1.04
N GLY A 30 -11.93 -4.57 -0.16
CA GLY A 30 -11.61 -5.78 -0.92
C GLY A 30 -10.27 -5.69 -1.67
N PHE A 31 -9.84 -4.47 -2.06
CA PHE A 31 -8.61 -4.27 -2.82
C PHE A 31 -7.87 -3.01 -2.36
N ILE A 32 -6.55 -3.12 -2.25
CA ILE A 32 -5.64 -2.00 -1.93
C ILE A 32 -4.64 -1.86 -3.08
N GLU A 33 -4.62 -0.70 -3.73
CA GLU A 33 -3.61 -0.38 -4.74
C GLU A 33 -2.33 0.11 -4.05
N GLY A 34 -1.29 -0.72 -4.07
CA GLY A 34 -0.05 -0.52 -3.30
C GLY A 34 1.02 0.34 -3.96
N GLY A 35 0.88 0.62 -5.26
CA GLY A 35 1.87 1.34 -6.08
C GLY A 35 2.45 0.49 -7.20
N TRP A 36 3.60 0.91 -7.74
CA TRP A 36 4.24 0.30 -8.91
C TRP A 36 5.61 -0.32 -8.55
N PRO A 37 5.64 -1.55 -8.04
CA PRO A 37 6.88 -2.25 -7.73
C PRO A 37 7.72 -2.44 -9.01
N GLY A 38 9.03 -2.23 -8.90
CA GLY A 38 9.97 -2.24 -10.02
C GLY A 38 10.17 -0.87 -10.68
N ALA A 39 9.19 0.03 -10.64
CA ALA A 39 9.34 1.41 -11.13
C ALA A 39 9.70 2.40 -10.00
N ASN A 40 9.15 2.21 -8.79
CA ASN A 40 9.44 3.02 -7.62
C ASN A 40 10.14 2.19 -6.53
N PRO A 41 11.38 2.53 -6.11
CA PRO A 41 12.10 1.79 -5.08
C PRO A 41 11.35 1.65 -3.75
N ARG A 42 10.59 2.67 -3.34
CA ARG A 42 9.79 2.62 -2.10
C ARG A 42 8.59 1.71 -2.22
N ASP A 43 7.98 1.63 -3.40
CA ASP A 43 6.87 0.71 -3.64
C ASP A 43 7.39 -0.72 -3.64
N THR A 44 8.53 -0.97 -4.28
CA THR A 44 9.21 -2.27 -4.22
C THR A 44 9.48 -2.70 -2.77
N GLU A 45 10.01 -1.81 -1.93
CA GLU A 45 10.24 -2.10 -0.52
C GLU A 45 8.92 -2.34 0.24
N PHE A 46 7.90 -1.52 0.01
CA PHE A 46 6.58 -1.69 0.60
C PHE A 46 5.99 -3.06 0.27
N PHE A 47 6.01 -3.49 -0.99
CA PHE A 47 5.51 -4.80 -1.40
C PHE A 47 6.28 -5.96 -0.74
N ALA A 48 7.60 -5.83 -0.58
CA ALA A 48 8.41 -6.85 0.09
C ALA A 48 8.10 -6.95 1.59
N ARG A 49 7.82 -5.81 2.24
CA ARG A 49 7.55 -5.73 3.69
C ARG A 49 6.11 -6.10 4.03
N VAL A 50 5.14 -5.57 3.29
CA VAL A 50 3.72 -5.75 3.58
C VAL A 50 3.30 -7.22 3.57
N GLN A 51 3.88 -8.04 2.68
CA GLN A 51 3.65 -9.49 2.65
C GLN A 51 4.06 -10.22 3.94
N LYS A 52 5.01 -9.67 4.69
CA LYS A 52 5.53 -10.25 5.94
C LYS A 52 4.90 -9.62 7.18
N GLU A 53 4.57 -8.33 7.09
CA GLU A 53 4.19 -7.50 8.25
C GLU A 53 2.68 -7.26 8.37
N VAL A 54 1.90 -7.56 7.33
CA VAL A 54 0.46 -7.31 7.30
C VAL A 54 -0.27 -8.57 6.82
N PRO A 55 -0.81 -9.38 7.75
CA PRO A 55 -1.63 -10.52 7.39
C PRO A 55 -3.05 -10.03 7.02
N PHE A 56 -3.25 -9.69 5.76
CA PHE A 56 -4.55 -9.24 5.26
C PHE A 56 -5.64 -10.28 5.47
N ARG A 57 -6.82 -9.83 5.92
CA ARG A 57 -8.00 -10.68 6.15
C ARG A 57 -9.10 -10.43 5.13
N HIS A 58 -9.22 -9.19 4.65
CA HIS A 58 -10.28 -8.76 3.74
C HIS A 58 -9.71 -8.26 2.41
N ALA A 59 -8.58 -7.57 2.47
CA ALA A 59 -8.01 -6.90 1.32
C ALA A 59 -7.06 -7.80 0.54
N GLN A 60 -7.15 -7.71 -0.79
CA GLN A 60 -6.09 -8.15 -1.68
C GLN A 60 -5.24 -6.96 -2.12
N LEU A 61 -3.93 -7.05 -1.93
CA LEU A 61 -3.00 -6.04 -2.42
C LEU A 61 -2.79 -6.20 -3.93
N VAL A 62 -2.89 -5.11 -4.68
CA VAL A 62 -2.66 -5.09 -6.12
C VAL A 62 -1.60 -4.06 -6.49
N ALA A 63 -0.73 -4.45 -7.43
CA ALA A 63 0.21 -3.55 -8.09
C ALA A 63 -0.46 -2.89 -9.30
N PHE A 64 0.01 -1.69 -9.65
CA PHE A 64 -0.32 -1.04 -10.91
C PHE A 64 0.80 -1.25 -11.93
#